data_AF-A0A560ZEH1-F1
#
_entry.id   AF-A0A560ZEH1-F1
#
_cell.length_a   1.000
_cell.length_b   1.000
_cell.length_c   1.000
_cell.angle_alpha   90.00
_cell.angle_beta   90.00
_cell.angle_gamma   90.00
#
_symmetry.space_group_name_H-M   'P 1'
#
loop_
_entity.id
_entity.type
_entity.pdbx_description
1 polymer ?
#
loop_
_entity_poly.entity_id
_entity_poly.type
_entity_poly.pdbx_seq_one_letter_code
_entity_poly.pdbx_strand_id
1 'polypeptide(L)'
;MNTPDPALATATSPRINWQQAKRQASIARVVALLQGADEQPIRLSDLCRQAGVSERTLRSIFKEVFGVGPNRYLHVRRLHLVRAALSIANPTTQTVSQIALRFGFSDSGRMAADYHQLFGEYPSKTLLRTLL
;
A
#
# COMPACT_ATOMS: atom_id res chain seq x y z
N MET A 1 23.90 42.89 -39.61
CA MET A 1 22.76 42.85 -38.66
C MET A 1 22.41 41.39 -38.48
N ASN A 2 22.77 40.78 -37.35
CA ASN A 2 22.50 39.36 -37.10
C ASN A 2 21.19 39.25 -36.29
N THR A 3 20.20 38.58 -36.85
CA THR A 3 18.91 38.24 -36.23
C THR A 3 19.07 37.03 -35.30
N PRO A 4 18.48 37.01 -34.10
CA PRO A 4 18.27 35.75 -33.41
C PRO A 4 17.05 35.00 -33.98
N ASP A 5 17.23 33.69 -34.14
CA ASP A 5 16.34 32.68 -34.73
C ASP A 5 15.22 32.25 -33.74
N PRO A 6 13.93 32.15 -34.15
CA PRO A 6 12.81 31.77 -33.27
C PRO A 6 12.78 30.28 -32.82
N ALA A 7 13.77 29.46 -33.17
CA ALA A 7 13.75 28.00 -32.94
C ALA A 7 14.12 27.49 -31.52
N LEU A 8 14.26 28.35 -30.50
CA LEU A 8 14.76 27.92 -29.17
C LEU A 8 13.69 27.54 -28.13
N ALA A 9 12.40 27.46 -28.49
CA ALA A 9 11.38 26.93 -27.58
C ALA A 9 11.22 25.41 -27.77
N THR A 10 11.52 24.64 -26.73
CA THR A 10 11.14 23.21 -26.51
C THR A 10 11.99 22.08 -27.13
N ALA A 11 13.29 22.05 -26.89
CA ALA A 11 14.06 20.81 -27.00
C ALA A 11 14.25 20.16 -25.61
N THR A 12 13.24 19.44 -25.10
CA THR A 12 13.41 18.59 -23.90
C THR A 12 14.39 17.48 -24.27
N SER A 13 15.60 17.53 -23.70
CA SER A 13 16.68 16.59 -24.01
C SER A 13 16.21 15.13 -23.91
N PRO A 14 16.56 14.24 -24.87
CA PRO A 14 16.14 12.84 -24.87
C PRO A 14 16.38 12.14 -23.52
N ARG A 15 17.49 12.46 -22.85
CA ARG A 15 17.86 11.88 -21.54
C ARG A 15 16.85 12.19 -20.43
N ILE A 16 16.21 13.36 -20.46
CA ILE A 16 15.21 13.77 -19.45
C ILE A 16 13.90 13.01 -19.67
N ASN A 17 13.47 12.84 -20.92
CA ASN A 17 12.26 12.11 -21.26
C ASN A 17 12.34 10.63 -20.82
N TRP A 18 13.48 9.97 -21.02
CA TRP A 18 13.67 8.57 -20.58
C TRP A 18 13.64 8.38 -19.07
N GLN A 19 14.18 9.33 -18.30
CA GLN A 19 14.13 9.26 -16.83
C GLN A 19 12.70 9.37 -16.32
N GLN A 20 11.91 10.27 -16.91
CA GLN A 20 10.51 10.47 -16.55
C GLN A 20 9.65 9.27 -16.97
N ALA A 21 9.85 8.73 -18.18
CA ALA A 21 9.20 7.51 -18.63
C ALA A 21 9.52 6.30 -17.71
N LYS A 22 10.80 6.15 -17.32
CA LYS A 22 11.22 5.09 -16.37
C LYS A 22 10.57 5.25 -14.99
N ARG A 23 10.45 6.49 -14.50
CA ARG A 23 9.75 6.80 -13.24
C ARG A 23 8.28 6.42 -13.34
N GLN A 24 7.59 6.83 -14.41
CA GLN A 24 6.19 6.50 -14.63
C GLN A 24 5.96 4.98 -14.73
N ALA A 25 6.85 4.26 -15.41
CA ALA A 25 6.80 2.79 -15.48
C ALA A 25 6.98 2.13 -14.11
N SER A 26 7.84 2.68 -13.24
CA SER A 26 8.03 2.20 -11.87
C SER A 26 6.78 2.43 -11.03
N ILE A 27 6.15 3.60 -11.14
CA ILE A 27 4.89 3.92 -10.47
C ILE A 27 3.78 2.96 -10.93
N ALA A 28 3.61 2.81 -12.24
CA ALA A 28 2.60 1.93 -12.82
C ALA A 28 2.75 0.48 -12.33
N ARG A 29 3.99 -0.02 -12.27
CA ARG A 29 4.26 -1.38 -11.77
C ARG A 29 3.93 -1.53 -10.29
N VAL A 30 4.30 -0.56 -9.44
CA VAL A 30 3.96 -0.59 -8.01
C VAL A 30 2.45 -0.58 -7.82
N VAL A 31 1.72 0.29 -8.53
CA VAL A 31 0.25 0.36 -8.44
C VAL A 31 -0.39 -0.94 -8.90
N ALA A 32 0.06 -1.51 -10.02
CA ALA A 32 -0.43 -2.78 -10.51
C ALA A 32 -0.24 -3.92 -9.50
N LEU A 33 0.92 -3.99 -8.84
CA LEU A 33 1.19 -4.97 -7.78
C LEU A 33 0.28 -4.79 -6.55
N LEU A 34 -0.09 -3.56 -6.20
CA LEU A 34 -1.00 -3.29 -5.10
C LEU A 34 -2.45 -3.65 -5.44
N GLN A 35 -2.86 -3.47 -6.69
CA GLN A 35 -4.20 -3.77 -7.19
C GLN A 35 -4.40 -5.27 -7.47
N GLY A 36 -3.39 -5.95 -8.01
CA GLY A 36 -3.44 -7.38 -8.29
C GLY A 36 -3.14 -8.27 -7.08
N ALA A 37 -2.76 -7.67 -5.95
CA ALA A 37 -2.68 -8.41 -4.71
C ALA A 37 -4.10 -8.65 -4.19
N ASP A 38 -4.49 -9.92 -4.09
CA ASP A 38 -5.75 -10.34 -3.49
C ASP A 38 -5.85 -9.94 -2.01
N GLU A 39 -6.74 -10.59 -1.27
CA GLU A 39 -6.91 -10.48 0.18
C GLU A 39 -5.69 -10.96 1.00
N GLN A 40 -4.49 -11.01 0.40
CA GLN A 40 -3.26 -11.43 1.05
C GLN A 40 -2.41 -10.23 1.51
N PRO A 41 -1.74 -10.34 2.67
CA PRO A 41 -0.84 -9.31 3.17
C PRO A 41 0.44 -9.24 2.32
N ILE A 42 0.73 -8.05 1.79
CA ILE A 42 1.94 -7.81 1.01
C ILE A 42 3.08 -7.39 1.95
N ARG A 43 4.29 -7.93 1.74
CA ARG A 43 5.50 -7.44 2.43
C ARG A 43 6.20 -6.37 1.61
N LEU A 44 6.81 -5.41 2.31
CA LEU A 44 7.55 -4.32 1.67
C LEU A 44 8.69 -4.83 0.77
N SER A 45 9.42 -5.83 1.24
CA SER A 45 10.52 -6.48 0.51
C SER A 45 10.04 -7.11 -0.79
N ASP A 46 8.84 -7.68 -0.80
CA ASP A 46 8.27 -8.31 -1.98
C ASP A 46 7.85 -7.27 -3.01
N LEU A 47 7.33 -6.11 -2.57
CA LEU A 47 7.06 -4.98 -3.47
C LEU A 47 8.34 -4.43 -4.09
N CYS A 48 9.40 -4.22 -3.30
CA CYS A 48 10.69 -3.77 -3.84
C CYS A 48 11.20 -4.75 -4.91
N ARG A 49 11.19 -6.06 -4.60
CA ARG A 49 11.68 -7.11 -5.49
C ARG A 49 10.86 -7.20 -6.78
N GLN A 50 9.54 -7.26 -6.68
CA GLN A 50 8.65 -7.39 -7.84
C GLN A 50 8.59 -6.13 -8.70
N ALA A 51 8.66 -4.94 -8.08
CA ALA A 51 8.70 -3.69 -8.82
C ALA A 51 10.07 -3.41 -9.46
N GLY A 52 11.13 -4.06 -8.98
CA GLY A 52 12.51 -3.82 -9.42
C GLY A 52 13.04 -2.47 -8.97
N VAL A 53 12.64 -2.00 -7.79
CA VAL A 53 13.03 -0.69 -7.24
C VAL A 53 13.63 -0.82 -5.85
N SER A 54 14.52 0.11 -5.51
CA SER A 54 15.04 0.22 -4.14
C SER A 54 13.93 0.69 -3.19
N GLU A 55 14.12 0.43 -1.90
CA GLU A 55 13.19 0.90 -0.87
C GLU A 55 13.08 2.43 -0.84
N ARG A 56 14.17 3.15 -1.12
CA ARG A 56 14.16 4.62 -1.24
C ARG A 56 13.23 5.06 -2.36
N THR A 57 13.34 4.45 -3.53
CA THR A 57 12.47 4.75 -4.68
C THR A 57 11.02 4.40 -4.35
N LEU A 58 10.78 3.25 -3.72
CA LEU A 58 9.44 2.84 -3.29
C LEU A 58 8.83 3.85 -2.31
N ARG A 59 9.58 4.31 -1.31
CA ARG A 59 9.14 5.34 -0.36
C ARG A 59 8.77 6.64 -1.07
N SER A 60 9.56 7.06 -2.06
CA SER A 60 9.27 8.25 -2.86
C SER A 60 7.99 8.09 -3.69
N ILE A 61 7.82 6.94 -4.35
CA ILE A 61 6.59 6.61 -5.10
C ILE A 61 5.37 6.64 -4.18
N PHE A 62 5.45 6.01 -3.01
CA PHE A 62 4.32 5.99 -2.07
C PHE A 62 3.97 7.38 -1.55
N LYS A 63 4.97 8.23 -1.26
CA LYS A 63 4.73 9.60 -0.83
C LYS A 63 4.09 10.44 -1.93
N GLU A 64 4.51 10.23 -3.19
CA GLU A 64 3.97 10.93 -4.37
C GLU A 64 2.54 10.50 -4.69
N VAL A 65 2.27 9.20 -4.72
CA VAL A 65 0.98 8.64 -5.18
C VAL A 65 -0.07 8.60 -4.06
N PHE A 66 0.33 8.26 -2.84
CA PHE A 66 -0.61 8.04 -1.72
C PHE A 66 -0.45 9.04 -0.58
N GLY A 67 0.54 9.95 -0.64
CA GLY A 67 0.80 10.93 0.42
C GLY A 67 1.41 10.36 1.71
N VAL A 68 1.57 9.04 1.81
CA VAL A 68 2.05 8.33 3.02
C VAL A 68 3.21 7.38 2.70
N GLY A 69 3.98 7.01 3.72
CA GLY A 69 5.04 6.00 3.56
C GLY A 69 4.50 4.58 3.36
N PRO A 70 5.28 3.68 2.75
CA PRO A 70 4.81 2.35 2.36
C PRO A 70 4.44 1.47 3.56
N ASN A 71 5.19 1.56 4.67
CA ASN A 71 4.83 0.81 5.88
C ASN A 71 3.46 1.22 6.44
N ARG A 72 3.16 2.52 6.47
CA ARG A 72 1.85 3.02 6.93
C ARG A 72 0.74 2.57 5.99
N TYR A 73 0.94 2.70 4.68
CA TYR A 73 -0.03 2.23 3.70
C TYR A 73 -0.31 0.73 3.83
N LEU A 74 0.74 -0.09 3.88
CA LEU A 74 0.61 -1.54 3.99
C LEU A 74 -0.03 -1.96 5.32
N HIS A 75 0.29 -1.26 6.41
CA HIS A 75 -0.33 -1.49 7.71
C HIS A 75 -1.83 -1.21 7.66
N VAL A 76 -2.25 -0.05 7.15
CA VAL A 76 -3.66 0.31 6.97
C VAL A 76 -4.37 -0.69 6.06
N ARG A 77 -3.76 -1.06 4.92
CA ARG A 77 -4.31 -2.10 4.03
C ARG A 77 -4.53 -3.42 4.76
N ARG A 78 -3.58 -3.86 5.60
CA ARG A 78 -3.74 -5.09 6.40
C ARG A 78 -4.88 -4.97 7.42
N LEU A 79 -5.09 -3.81 8.04
CA LEU A 79 -6.22 -3.59 8.94
C LEU A 79 -7.56 -3.71 8.20
N HIS A 80 -7.65 -3.20 6.97
CA HIS A 80 -8.85 -3.40 6.12
C HIS A 80 -9.08 -4.88 5.80
N LEU A 81 -8.03 -5.63 5.48
CA LEU A 81 -8.13 -7.07 5.24
C LEU A 81 -8.56 -7.84 6.50
N VAL A 82 -8.02 -7.48 7.66
CA VAL A 82 -8.47 -8.02 8.95
C VAL A 82 -9.95 -7.75 9.16
N ARG A 83 -10.43 -6.53 8.90
CA ARG A 83 -11.86 -6.20 9.01
C ARG A 83 -12.73 -7.05 8.08
N ALA A 84 -12.32 -7.20 6.82
CA ALA A 84 -13.03 -8.04 5.86
C ALA A 84 -13.12 -9.49 6.36
N ALA A 85 -11.99 -10.06 6.79
CA ALA A 85 -11.94 -11.42 7.33
C ALA A 85 -12.78 -11.60 8.60
N LEU A 86 -12.74 -10.64 9.53
CA LEU A 86 -13.57 -10.68 10.75
C LEU A 86 -15.07 -10.64 10.43
N SER A 87 -15.47 -9.93 9.37
CA SER A 87 -16.89 -9.73 9.00
C SER A 87 -17.53 -10.98 8.40
N ILE A 88 -16.73 -11.98 8.01
CA ILE A 88 -17.21 -13.27 7.49
C ILE A 88 -16.78 -14.46 8.37
N ALA A 89 -16.06 -14.18 9.46
CA ALA A 89 -15.54 -15.21 10.34
C ALA A 89 -16.63 -15.75 11.28
N ASN A 90 -16.49 -17.02 11.66
CA ASN A 90 -17.35 -17.63 12.67
C ASN A 90 -16.75 -17.44 14.08
N PRO A 91 -17.40 -16.68 14.97
CA PRO A 91 -16.88 -16.38 16.31
C PRO A 91 -16.83 -17.59 17.24
N THR A 92 -17.55 -18.68 16.93
CA THR A 92 -17.47 -19.93 17.72
C THR A 92 -16.21 -20.74 17.41
N THR A 93 -15.57 -20.52 16.26
CA THR A 93 -14.42 -21.32 15.82
C THR A 93 -13.17 -20.49 15.51
N GLN A 94 -13.31 -19.17 15.37
CA GLN A 94 -12.24 -18.25 15.04
C GLN A 94 -12.14 -17.12 16.06
N THR A 95 -10.91 -16.71 16.35
CA THR A 95 -10.61 -15.62 17.28
C THR A 95 -9.96 -14.45 16.56
N VAL A 96 -10.07 -13.26 17.16
CA VAL A 96 -9.38 -12.05 16.68
C VAL A 96 -7.87 -12.30 16.55
N SER A 97 -7.23 -12.94 17.54
CA SER A 97 -5.79 -13.20 17.52
C SER A 97 -5.35 -14.12 16.38
N GLN A 98 -6.12 -15.17 16.08
CA GLN A 98 -5.83 -16.06 14.95
C GLN A 98 -5.93 -15.33 13.61
N ILE A 99 -6.94 -14.47 13.44
CA ILE A 99 -7.12 -13.66 12.23
C ILE A 99 -6.00 -12.62 12.13
N ALA A 100 -5.68 -11.92 13.23
CA ALA A 100 -4.57 -10.95 13.29
C ALA A 100 -3.25 -11.57 12.82
N LEU A 101 -2.92 -12.76 13.34
CA LEU A 101 -1.69 -13.48 13.02
C LEU A 101 -1.63 -13.86 11.53
N ARG A 102 -2.75 -14.30 10.95
CA ARG A 102 -2.86 -14.61 9.50
C ARG A 102 -2.47 -13.44 8.62
N PHE A 103 -2.79 -12.22 9.06
CA PHE A 103 -2.45 -10.98 8.35
C PHE A 103 -1.10 -10.37 8.77
N GLY A 104 -0.32 -11.08 9.57
CA GLY A 104 1.04 -10.72 9.95
C GLY A 104 1.14 -9.77 11.15
N PHE A 105 0.11 -9.70 12.00
CA PHE A 105 0.18 -9.01 13.28
C PHE A 105 0.58 -10.00 14.38
N SER A 106 1.78 -9.83 14.94
CA SER A 106 2.28 -10.64 16.06
C SER A 106 1.72 -10.19 17.43
N ASP A 107 1.33 -8.92 17.53
CA ASP A 107 0.73 -8.34 18.73
C ASP A 107 -0.73 -7.94 18.43
N SER A 108 -1.66 -8.74 18.94
CA SER A 108 -3.09 -8.52 18.73
C SER A 108 -3.63 -7.32 19.53
N GLY A 109 -3.01 -6.97 20.66
CA GLY A 109 -3.40 -5.81 21.47
C GLY A 109 -3.05 -4.50 20.77
N ARG A 110 -1.82 -4.40 20.27
CA ARG A 110 -1.39 -3.24 19.47
C ARG A 110 -2.19 -3.11 18.18
N MET A 111 -2.38 -4.21 17.45
CA MET A 111 -3.25 -4.22 16.27
C MET A 111 -4.67 -3.77 16.60
N ALA A 112 -5.26 -4.22 17.72
CA ALA A 112 -6.61 -3.84 18.11
C ALA A 112 -6.74 -2.34 18.42
N ALA A 113 -5.69 -1.71 18.98
CA ALA A 113 -5.65 -0.27 19.19
C ALA A 113 -5.60 0.49 17.85
N ASP A 114 -4.70 0.10 16.94
CA ASP A 114 -4.60 0.69 15.60
C ASP A 114 -5.91 0.50 14.80
N TYR A 115 -6.53 -0.68 14.94
CA TYR A 115 -7.84 -1.00 14.35
C TYR A 115 -8.94 -0.08 14.87
N HIS A 116 -9.03 0.10 16.20
CA HIS A 116 -10.04 0.97 16.80
C HIS A 116 -9.85 2.43 16.38
N GLN A 117 -8.61 2.90 16.32
CA GLN A 117 -8.29 4.25 15.84
C GLN A 117 -8.75 4.47 14.39
N LEU A 118 -8.63 3.45 13.53
CA LEU A 118 -8.99 3.54 12.12
C LEU A 118 -10.50 3.37 11.86
N PHE A 119 -11.18 2.49 12.60
CA PHE A 119 -12.56 2.08 12.29
C PHE A 119 -13.61 2.48 13.32
N GLY A 120 -13.22 3.03 14.47
CA GLY A 120 -14.12 3.45 15.54
C GLY A 120 -14.75 2.30 16.34
N GLU A 121 -14.36 1.05 16.09
CA GLU A 121 -14.83 -0.13 16.83
C GLU A 121 -13.67 -1.11 17.08
N TYR A 122 -13.77 -1.94 18.12
CA TYR A 122 -12.77 -2.98 18.38
C TYR A 122 -12.99 -4.19 17.45
N PRO A 123 -11.92 -4.92 17.07
CA PRO A 123 -12.03 -6.08 16.17
C PRO A 123 -12.91 -7.21 16.74
N SER A 124 -13.00 -7.34 18.07
CA SER A 124 -13.92 -8.27 18.73
C SER A 124 -15.38 -7.94 18.44
N LYS A 125 -15.73 -6.64 18.40
CA LYS A 125 -17.07 -6.18 18.06
C LYS A 125 -17.42 -6.55 16.62
N THR A 126 -16.50 -6.32 15.68
CA THR A 126 -16.68 -6.72 14.27
C THR A 126 -16.92 -8.22 14.15
N LEU A 127 -16.13 -9.04 14.84
CA LEU A 127 -16.26 -10.50 14.83
C LEU A 127 -17.59 -10.99 15.40
N LEU A 128 -18.13 -10.35 16.44
CA LEU A 128 -19.39 -10.76 17.05
C LEU A 128 -20.63 -10.37 16.23
N ARG A 129 -20.51 -9.44 15.27
CA ARG A 129 -21.64 -9.04 14.40
C ARG A 129 -22.13 -10.17 13.50
N THR A 130 -21.34 -11.21 13.27
CA THR A 130 -21.76 -12.36 12.46
C THR A 130 -22.73 -13.29 13.19
N LEU A 131 -23.01 -13.04 14.47
CA LEU A 131 -24.05 -13.75 15.26
C LEU A 131 -25.41 -13.05 15.24
N LEU A 132 -25.52 -11.86 14.63
CA LEU A 132 -26.75 -11.07 14.54
C LEU A 132 -27.36 -11.21 13.14
#